data_AF-A0AA88JG61-F1
#
_entry.id   AF-A0AA88JG61-F1
#
_cell.length_a   1.000
_cell.length_b   1.000
_cell.length_c   1.000
_cell.angle_alpha   90.00
_cell.angle_beta   90.00
_cell.angle_gamma   90.00
#
_symmetry.space_group_name_H-M   'P 1'
#
loop_
_entity.id
_entity.type
_entity.pdbx_description
1 polymer ?
#
loop_
_entity_poly.entity_id
_entity_poly.type
_entity_poly.pdbx_seq_one_letter_code
_entity_poly.pdbx_strand_id
1 'polypeptide(L)'
;MDFQMLLAASFYLLCLIHSLPFSYAQTDRVPALFIFGYSTVHVENNNELPTIIKANFPPYGRDYINQTPTGRFSNGKLATDFIAKGLRFPSSL
;
A
#
# COMPACT_ATOMS: atom_id res chain seq x y z
N MET A 1 -16.19 -53.73 15.24
CA MET A 1 -16.16 -52.30 15.61
C MET A 1 -17.58 -51.79 15.48
N ASP A 2 -18.20 -51.39 16.57
CA ASP A 2 -19.64 -51.10 16.59
C ASP A 2 -19.91 -49.71 16.00
N PHE A 3 -21.06 -49.53 15.36
CA PHE A 3 -21.43 -48.31 14.62
C PHE A 3 -21.29 -47.02 15.46
N GLN A 4 -21.58 -47.10 16.76
CA GLN A 4 -21.43 -45.99 17.70
C GLN A 4 -19.97 -45.52 17.85
N MET A 5 -19.01 -46.45 17.81
CA MET A 5 -17.59 -46.12 17.94
C MET A 5 -17.07 -45.39 16.69
N LEU A 6 -17.58 -45.76 15.51
CA LEU A 6 -17.30 -45.06 14.25
C LEU A 6 -17.82 -43.61 14.27
N LEU A 7 -19.01 -43.41 14.85
CA LEU A 7 -19.62 -42.08 14.95
C LEU A 7 -18.90 -41.17 15.97
N ALA A 8 -18.45 -41.74 17.09
CA ALA A 8 -17.63 -41.02 18.06
C ALA A 8 -16.26 -40.64 17.49
N ALA A 9 -15.62 -41.55 16.75
CA ALA A 9 -14.35 -41.30 16.10
C ALA A 9 -14.44 -40.21 15.03
N SER A 10 -15.50 -40.18 14.22
CA SER A 10 -15.70 -39.14 13.20
C SER A 10 -15.97 -37.77 13.82
N PHE A 11 -16.77 -37.70 14.90
CA PHE A 11 -17.00 -36.45 15.63
C PHE A 11 -15.71 -35.91 16.26
N TYR A 12 -14.92 -36.79 16.89
CA TYR A 12 -13.61 -36.42 17.45
C TYR A 12 -12.64 -35.91 16.37
N LEU A 13 -12.60 -36.57 15.20
CA LEU A 13 -11.80 -36.13 14.06
C LEU A 13 -12.24 -34.74 13.56
N LEU A 14 -13.55 -34.48 13.48
CA LEU A 14 -14.08 -33.16 13.09
C LEU A 14 -13.71 -32.08 14.11
N CYS A 15 -13.81 -32.36 15.41
CA CYS A 15 -13.38 -31.43 16.45
C CYS A 15 -11.88 -31.13 16.36
N LEU A 16 -11.05 -32.15 16.11
CA LEU A 16 -9.61 -31.98 15.92
C LEU A 16 -9.30 -31.05 14.73
N ILE A 17 -9.97 -31.24 13.59
CA ILE A 17 -9.78 -30.40 12.39
C ILE A 17 -10.18 -28.95 12.64
N HIS A 18 -11.27 -28.69 13.39
CA HIS A 18 -11.71 -27.33 13.73
C HIS A 18 -10.83 -26.66 14.80
N SER A 19 -10.14 -27.43 15.64
CA SER A 19 -9.23 -26.92 16.66
C SER A 19 -7.85 -26.53 16.12
N LEU A 20 -7.55 -26.86 14.86
CA LEU A 20 -6.30 -26.44 14.23
C LEU A 20 -6.33 -24.92 13.99
N PRO A 21 -5.36 -24.16 14.54
CA PRO A 21 -5.25 -22.73 14.24
C PRO A 21 -4.87 -22.57 12.77
N PHE A 22 -5.80 -22.10 11.95
CA PHE A 22 -5.52 -21.71 10.58
C PHE A 22 -4.77 -20.37 10.59
N SER A 23 -3.44 -20.43 10.61
CA SER A 23 -2.61 -19.25 10.39
C SER A 23 -2.60 -18.95 8.90
N TYR A 24 -3.44 -18.03 8.45
CA TYR A 24 -3.27 -17.44 7.13
C TYR A 24 -1.95 -16.67 7.14
N ALA A 25 -0.98 -17.09 6.35
CA ALA A 25 0.20 -16.28 6.12
C ALA A 25 -0.27 -14.99 5.43
N GLN A 26 -0.41 -13.90 6.19
CA GLN A 26 -0.61 -12.58 5.60
C GLN A 26 0.68 -12.17 4.88
N THR A 27 0.81 -12.55 3.61
CA THR A 27 1.94 -12.14 2.76
C THR A 27 1.72 -10.75 2.16
N ASP A 28 0.93 -9.88 2.78
CA ASP A 28 0.56 -8.56 2.25
C ASP A 28 1.65 -7.48 2.44
N ARG A 29 2.92 -7.86 2.64
CA ARG A 29 3.99 -6.89 2.80
C ARG A 29 4.84 -6.87 1.54
N VAL A 30 4.46 -5.96 0.63
CA VAL A 30 5.37 -5.55 -0.44
C VAL A 30 6.55 -4.83 0.23
N PRO A 31 7.79 -5.34 0.12
CA PRO A 31 8.91 -4.81 0.88
C PRO A 31 9.40 -3.45 0.36
N ALA A 32 9.21 -3.19 -0.94
CA ALA A 32 9.63 -1.93 -1.57
C ALA A 32 8.79 -1.64 -2.82
N LEU A 33 8.63 -0.35 -3.13
CA LEU A 33 8.02 0.17 -4.35
C LEU A 33 9.03 1.07 -5.05
N PHE A 34 9.50 0.65 -6.23
CA PHE A 34 10.39 1.46 -7.07
C PHE A 34 9.56 2.09 -8.20
N ILE A 35 9.62 3.42 -8.32
CA ILE A 35 8.84 4.20 -9.30
C ILE A 35 9.83 4.83 -10.27
N PHE A 36 9.67 4.53 -11.56
CA PHE A 36 10.45 5.12 -12.64
C PHE A 36 9.54 5.89 -13.58
N GLY A 37 9.98 7.05 -14.06
CA GLY A 37 9.26 7.82 -15.06
C GLY A 37 9.68 9.30 -15.10
N TYR A 38 8.81 10.14 -15.62
CA TYR A 38 9.02 11.57 -15.81
C TYR A 38 8.32 12.40 -14.71
N SER A 39 8.17 13.70 -14.94
CA SER A 39 7.60 14.68 -14.00
C SER A 39 6.23 14.31 -13.41
N THR A 40 5.48 13.39 -14.02
CA THR A 40 4.16 12.94 -13.55
C THR A 40 4.20 11.92 -12.43
N VAL A 41 5.33 11.25 -12.20
CA VAL A 41 5.40 10.12 -11.26
C VAL A 41 6.23 10.40 -10.01
N HIS A 42 7.12 11.40 -10.03
CA HIS A 42 8.07 11.65 -8.96
C HIS A 42 8.00 13.07 -8.39
N VAL A 43 8.27 13.17 -7.10
CA VAL A 43 8.36 14.40 -6.32
C VAL A 43 9.74 15.04 -6.51
N GLU A 44 9.80 16.37 -6.49
CA GLU A 44 10.98 17.14 -6.06
C GLU A 44 12.27 17.07 -6.89
N ASN A 45 12.42 16.13 -7.80
CA ASN A 45 13.71 15.84 -8.45
C ASN A 45 14.30 17.02 -9.24
N ASN A 46 13.45 17.96 -9.69
CA ASN A 46 13.91 19.12 -10.45
C ASN A 46 14.26 20.34 -9.58
N ASN A 47 13.92 20.34 -8.29
CA ASN A 47 14.18 21.48 -7.42
C ASN A 47 15.68 21.69 -7.19
N GLU A 48 16.43 20.58 -7.15
CA GLU A 48 17.89 20.54 -6.98
C GLU A 48 18.67 20.70 -8.28
N LEU A 49 17.99 20.63 -9.44
CA LEU A 49 18.64 20.77 -10.74
C LEU A 49 18.61 22.23 -11.22
N PRO A 50 19.62 22.68 -11.98
CA PRO A 50 19.64 24.00 -12.63
C PRO A 50 18.70 24.00 -13.86
N THR A 51 17.40 23.87 -13.62
CA THR A 51 16.34 23.88 -14.64
C THR A 51 15.23 24.85 -14.25
N ILE A 52 14.54 25.39 -15.25
CA ILE A 52 13.32 26.20 -15.07
C ILE A 52 12.07 25.33 -14.84
N ILE A 53 12.16 24.03 -15.12
CA ILE A 53 11.03 23.10 -15.03
C ILE A 53 10.88 22.65 -13.56
N LYS A 54 10.23 23.48 -12.74
CA LYS A 54 10.00 23.21 -11.30
C LYS A 54 8.51 23.20 -10.97
N ALA A 55 8.17 22.66 -9.81
CA ALA A 55 6.80 22.64 -9.29
C ALA A 55 6.73 23.03 -7.79
N ASN A 56 7.70 23.81 -7.33
CA ASN A 56 7.78 24.36 -5.98
C ASN A 56 7.18 25.77 -5.86
N PHE A 57 6.18 26.08 -6.70
CA PHE A 57 5.48 27.37 -6.72
C PHE A 57 3.97 27.16 -7.01
N PRO A 58 3.10 28.14 -6.73
CA PRO A 58 1.68 28.05 -7.05
C PRO A 58 1.45 27.87 -8.57
N PRO A 59 0.46 27.07 -9.02
CA PRO A 59 -0.67 26.54 -8.25
C PRO A 59 -0.44 25.15 -7.64
N TYR A 60 0.77 24.58 -7.77
CA TYR A 60 1.05 23.22 -7.31
C TYR A 60 0.86 23.08 -5.79
N GLY A 61 0.30 21.94 -5.36
CA GLY A 61 -0.02 21.68 -3.96
C GLY A 61 -1.27 22.37 -3.39
N ARG A 62 -2.06 23.07 -4.22
CA ARG A 62 -3.29 23.76 -3.77
C ARG A 62 -4.32 22.87 -3.06
N ASP A 63 -4.40 21.59 -3.40
CA ASP A 63 -5.41 20.68 -2.85
C ASP A 63 -4.93 20.03 -1.53
N TYR A 64 -3.72 20.33 -1.06
CA TYR A 64 -3.26 19.98 0.30
C TYR A 64 -3.84 20.90 1.36
N ILE A 65 -3.94 20.40 2.60
CA ILE A 65 -4.48 21.14 3.75
C ILE A 65 -3.73 22.47 3.96
N ASN A 66 -2.41 22.45 3.82
CA ASN A 66 -1.55 23.62 3.99
C ASN A 66 -1.35 24.42 2.68
N GLN A 67 -1.96 23.99 1.57
CA GLN A 67 -1.84 24.60 0.23
C GLN A 67 -0.39 24.90 -0.18
N THR A 68 0.56 24.12 0.33
CA THR A 68 1.99 24.41 0.17
C THR A 68 2.51 23.72 -1.08
N PRO A 69 3.27 24.42 -1.95
CA PRO A 69 3.91 23.79 -3.09
C PRO A 69 4.85 22.67 -2.66
N THR A 70 4.64 21.48 -3.19
CA THR A 70 5.35 20.25 -2.79
C THR A 70 6.49 19.85 -3.73
N GLY A 71 6.70 20.59 -4.83
CA GLY A 71 7.60 20.15 -5.89
C GLY A 71 7.03 19.03 -6.78
N ARG A 72 5.76 18.65 -6.59
CA ARG A 72 5.04 17.73 -7.46
C ARG A 72 4.31 18.49 -8.55
N PHE A 73 4.34 18.00 -9.79
CA PHE A 73 3.59 18.57 -10.92
C PHE A 73 2.08 18.22 -10.84
N SER A 74 1.47 18.45 -9.67
CA SER A 74 0.06 18.22 -9.37
C SER A 74 -0.39 19.19 -8.26
N ASN A 75 -1.70 19.44 -8.19
CA ASN A 75 -2.29 20.20 -7.08
C ASN A 75 -2.42 19.35 -5.80
N GLY A 76 -2.31 18.02 -5.92
CA GLY A 76 -2.47 17.09 -4.81
C GLY A 76 -1.67 15.81 -5.03
N LYS A 77 -2.27 14.67 -4.67
CA LYS A 77 -1.64 13.36 -4.78
C LYS A 77 -1.40 12.96 -6.24
N LEU A 78 -0.31 12.24 -6.48
CA LEU A 78 0.00 11.59 -7.75
C LEU A 78 -0.62 10.19 -7.80
N ALA A 79 -0.75 9.61 -9.00
CA ALA A 79 -1.22 8.23 -9.17
C ALA A 79 -0.42 7.22 -8.32
N THR A 80 0.88 7.47 -8.18
CA THR A 80 1.81 6.67 -7.37
C THR A 80 1.49 6.68 -5.88
N ASP A 81 0.93 7.77 -5.35
CA ASP A 81 0.50 7.82 -3.95
C ASP A 81 -0.70 6.90 -3.68
N PHE A 82 -1.60 6.74 -4.66
CA PHE A 82 -2.73 5.83 -4.56
C PHE A 82 -2.28 4.36 -4.65
N ILE A 83 -1.31 4.06 -5.51
CA ILE A 83 -0.68 2.74 -5.59
C ILE A 83 0.01 2.40 -4.27
N ALA A 84 0.84 3.31 -3.75
CA ALA A 84 1.52 3.15 -2.46
C ALA A 84 0.51 2.91 -1.32
N LYS A 85 -0.59 3.66 -1.28
CA LYS A 85 -1.67 3.48 -0.30
C LYS A 85 -2.34 2.10 -0.42
N GLY A 86 -2.62 1.64 -1.64
CA GLY A 86 -3.18 0.30 -1.88
C GLY A 86 -2.25 -0.83 -1.41
N LEU A 87 -0.95 -0.61 -1.53
CA LEU A 87 0.11 -1.50 -1.07
C LEU A 87 0.50 -1.30 0.41
N ARG A 88 -0.24 -0.47 1.15
CA ARG A 88 -0.03 -0.17 2.58
C ARG A 88 1.33 0.47 2.90
N PHE A 89 1.94 1.19 1.97
CA PHE A 89 3.07 2.06 2.26
C PHE A 89 2.63 3.35 2.96
N PRO A 90 3.48 3.95 3.80
CA PRO A 90 3.23 5.28 4.36
C PRO A 90 3.07 6.32 3.24
N SER A 91 2.23 7.32 3.47
CA SER A 91 2.05 8.42 2.53
C SER A 91 3.32 9.27 2.44
N SER A 92 3.72 9.62 1.23
CA SER A 92 4.94 10.39 0.91
C SER A 92 4.75 11.92 0.96
N LEU A 93 4.01 12.42 1.95
CA LEU A 93 3.64 13.83 2.10
C LEU A 93 3.74 14.30 3.54
#